data_AF-A0A6A5YWD2-F1
#
_entry.id   AF-A0A6A5YWD2-F1
#
_cell.length_a   1.000
_cell.length_b   1.000
_cell.length_c   1.000
_cell.angle_alpha   90.00
_cell.angle_beta   90.00
_cell.angle_gamma   90.00
#
_symmetry.space_group_name_H-M   'P 1'
#
loop_
_entity.id
_entity.type
_entity.pdbx_description
1 polymer ?
#
loop_
_entity_poly.entity_id
_entity_poly.type
_entity_poly.pdbx_seq_one_letter_code
_entity_poly.pdbx_strand_id
1 'polypeptide(L)'
;MFLYNGAPMRGDMKDRDNNLLISRVAGLGTLQHKPIGFTGPLSQHLLGYNSIINVVRSTMRDMVEASAAQLFTNAFAKRDLDNIPEIAVQLPFLLPNNCALNIAVKSYLDEITQQNDPTSDESKQAVKEMLSTRYFPQSLDLPGDLLTAFKLWDAVYMGVSQAPNHLISEKEKKQWNEANEWLTPRR
;
A
#
# COMPACT_ATOMS: atom_id res chain seq x y z
N MET A 1 -9.39 -10.43 22.23
CA MET A 1 -8.69 -10.00 21.01
C MET A 1 -8.78 -8.49 20.98
N PHE A 2 -7.65 -7.77 21.11
CA PHE A 2 -7.69 -6.31 21.18
C PHE A 2 -8.21 -5.76 19.83
N LEU A 3 -9.36 -5.08 19.84
CA LEU A 3 -9.85 -4.35 18.67
C LEU A 3 -8.87 -3.21 18.41
N TYR A 4 -8.03 -3.33 17.38
CA TYR A 4 -7.22 -2.20 16.92
C TYR A 4 -8.14 -1.12 16.34
N ASN A 5 -8.02 0.11 16.83
CA ASN A 5 -8.84 1.23 16.35
C ASN A 5 -8.43 1.67 14.94
N GLY A 6 -9.38 2.27 14.21
CA GLY A 6 -9.11 2.90 12.91
C GLY A 6 -9.20 1.97 11.69
N ALA A 7 -9.89 0.83 11.80
CA ALA A 7 -10.38 0.09 10.64
C ALA A 7 -11.39 0.95 9.82
N PRO A 8 -11.73 0.56 8.57
CA PRO A 8 -12.80 1.20 7.80
C PRO A 8 -14.11 1.31 8.60
N MET A 9 -14.73 2.48 8.55
CA MET A 9 -15.87 2.81 9.42
C MET A 9 -17.16 3.13 8.66
N ARG A 10 -17.07 3.36 7.34
CA ARG A 10 -18.18 3.87 6.54
C ARG A 10 -18.76 2.79 5.64
N GLY A 11 -20.04 2.93 5.31
CA GLY A 11 -20.78 1.95 4.52
C GLY A 11 -21.22 0.73 5.32
N ASP A 12 -21.67 -0.28 4.61
CA ASP A 12 -22.10 -1.54 5.19
C ASP A 12 -20.90 -2.44 5.58
N MET A 13 -21.14 -3.71 5.93
CA MET A 13 -20.04 -4.63 6.23
C MET A 13 -19.14 -4.91 5.02
N LYS A 14 -19.72 -5.01 3.82
CA LYS A 14 -18.98 -5.30 2.59
C LYS A 14 -18.12 -4.12 2.16
N ASP A 15 -18.64 -2.90 2.27
CA ASP A 15 -17.87 -1.68 1.99
C ASP A 15 -16.61 -1.63 2.88
N ARG A 16 -16.77 -1.93 4.17
CA ARG A 16 -15.67 -1.93 5.13
C ARG A 16 -14.65 -3.03 4.85
N ASP A 17 -15.09 -4.23 4.51
CA ASP A 17 -14.21 -5.36 4.19
C ASP A 17 -13.44 -5.12 2.89
N ASN A 18 -14.10 -4.58 1.86
CA ASN A 18 -13.47 -4.22 0.58
C ASN A 18 -12.44 -3.12 0.78
N ASN A 19 -12.80 -2.03 1.47
CA ASN A 19 -11.88 -0.95 1.81
C ASN A 19 -10.66 -1.49 2.58
N LEU A 20 -10.87 -2.39 3.55
CA LEU A 20 -9.79 -2.94 4.34
C LEU A 20 -8.79 -3.75 3.50
N LEU A 21 -9.31 -4.56 2.57
CA LEU A 21 -8.48 -5.33 1.66
C LEU A 21 -7.65 -4.42 0.74
N ILE A 22 -8.29 -3.44 0.11
CA ILE A 22 -7.67 -2.52 -0.84
C ILE A 22 -6.62 -1.63 -0.15
N SER A 23 -6.96 -1.08 1.02
CA SER A 23 -6.01 -0.27 1.79
C SER A 23 -4.79 -1.07 2.26
N ARG A 24 -4.95 -2.34 2.65
CA ARG A 24 -3.80 -3.21 2.98
C ARG A 24 -2.86 -3.38 1.79
N VAL A 25 -3.39 -3.60 0.58
CA VAL A 25 -2.58 -3.69 -0.64
C VAL A 25 -1.83 -2.39 -0.90
N ALA A 26 -2.49 -1.23 -0.73
CA ALA A 26 -1.85 0.07 -0.86
C ALA A 26 -0.68 0.29 0.12
N GLY A 27 -0.62 -0.46 1.23
CA GLY A 27 0.49 -0.41 2.19
C GLY A 27 1.82 -0.95 1.65
N LEU A 28 1.79 -1.66 0.52
CA LEU A 28 3.02 -2.10 -0.16
C LEU A 28 3.68 -0.95 -0.95
N GLY A 29 3.00 0.19 -1.13
CA GLY A 29 3.55 1.41 -1.69
C GLY A 29 3.89 2.46 -0.62
N THR A 30 4.24 3.66 -1.08
CA THR A 30 4.55 4.81 -0.23
C THR A 30 3.80 6.04 -0.70
N LEU A 31 3.39 6.90 0.25
CA LEU A 31 2.85 8.22 -0.06
C LEU A 31 3.99 9.22 -0.02
N GLN A 32 4.07 10.07 -1.04
CA GLN A 32 5.08 11.11 -1.17
C GLN A 32 4.67 12.31 -0.32
N HIS A 33 5.50 12.68 0.65
CA HIS A 33 5.24 13.82 1.52
C HIS A 33 6.50 14.67 1.74
N LYS A 34 6.30 15.93 2.12
CA LYS A 34 7.38 16.82 2.56
C LYS A 34 8.12 16.19 3.75
N PRO A 35 9.43 16.45 3.95
CA PRO A 35 10.24 15.87 5.01
C PRO A 35 9.89 16.44 6.40
N ILE A 36 8.65 16.20 6.81
CA ILE A 36 8.09 16.53 8.10
C ILE A 36 7.40 15.27 8.64
N GLY A 37 7.11 15.26 9.94
CA GLY A 37 6.37 14.15 10.54
C GLY A 37 5.03 13.88 9.84
N PHE A 38 4.56 12.64 9.92
CA PHE A 38 3.26 12.26 9.39
C PHE A 38 2.13 13.10 10.02
N THR A 39 1.27 13.69 9.18
CA THR A 39 0.19 14.61 9.57
C THR A 39 -1.15 14.15 9.01
N GLY A 40 -1.47 12.86 9.16
CA GLY A 40 -2.74 12.28 8.75
C GLY A 40 -3.51 11.58 9.88
N PRO A 41 -4.71 11.06 9.58
CA PRO A 41 -5.52 10.36 10.58
C PRO A 41 -4.82 9.09 11.08
N LEU A 42 -4.95 8.80 12.37
CA LEU A 42 -4.34 7.61 12.98
C LEU A 42 -5.19 6.36 12.70
N SER A 43 -4.56 5.31 12.16
CA SER A 43 -5.14 3.96 12.10
C SER A 43 -4.21 2.96 12.77
N GLN A 44 -4.53 2.56 14.01
CA GLN A 44 -3.76 1.54 14.73
C GLN A 44 -3.81 0.19 14.01
N HIS A 45 -4.94 -0.11 13.37
CA HIS A 45 -5.11 -1.31 12.57
C HIS A 45 -4.11 -1.36 11.39
N LEU A 46 -4.01 -0.28 10.60
CA LEU A 46 -3.10 -0.24 9.46
C LEU A 46 -1.63 -0.05 9.89
N LEU A 47 -1.37 0.60 11.02
CA LEU A 47 -0.04 0.63 11.63
C LEU A 47 0.44 -0.77 12.02
N GLY A 48 -0.43 -1.56 12.66
CA GLY A 48 -0.12 -2.95 12.99
C GLY A 48 0.14 -3.80 11.75
N TYR A 49 -0.64 -3.62 10.69
CA TYR A 49 -0.37 -4.28 9.41
C TYR A 49 0.95 -3.83 8.78
N ASN A 50 1.31 -2.54 8.90
CA ASN A 50 2.58 -2.01 8.41
C ASN A 50 3.80 -2.63 9.12
N SER A 51 3.65 -3.07 10.37
CA SER A 51 4.70 -3.84 11.05
C SER A 51 4.99 -5.16 10.32
N ILE A 52 3.97 -5.85 9.81
CA ILE A 52 4.13 -7.09 9.04
C ILE A 52 4.85 -6.80 7.71
N ILE A 53 4.43 -5.75 6.99
CA ILE A 53 5.08 -5.31 5.75
C ILE A 53 6.57 -5.04 5.99
N ASN A 54 6.90 -4.33 7.07
CA ASN A 54 8.28 -3.99 7.39
C ASN A 54 9.14 -5.20 7.77
N VAL A 55 8.56 -6.22 8.40
CA VAL A 55 9.26 -7.50 8.67
C VAL A 55 9.58 -8.22 7.37
N VAL A 56 8.61 -8.36 6.46
CA VAL A 56 8.85 -8.99 5.15
C VAL A 56 9.92 -8.22 4.38
N ARG A 57 9.81 -6.89 4.32
CA ARG A 57 10.81 -6.02 3.69
C ARG A 57 12.20 -6.18 4.32
N SER A 58 12.33 -6.19 5.65
CA SER A 58 13.64 -6.37 6.31
C SER A 58 14.24 -7.73 5.96
N THR A 59 13.45 -8.80 5.97
CA THR A 59 13.95 -10.12 5.61
C THR A 59 14.38 -10.20 4.14
N MET A 60 13.64 -9.56 3.24
CA MET A 60 14.05 -9.44 1.83
C MET A 60 15.34 -8.63 1.69
N ARG A 61 15.50 -7.56 2.48
CA ARG A 61 16.73 -6.78 2.52
C ARG A 61 17.92 -7.63 2.97
N ASP A 62 17.78 -8.38 4.06
CA ASP A 62 18.81 -9.27 4.59
C ASP A 62 19.22 -10.33 3.56
N MET A 63 18.24 -10.92 2.86
CA MET A 63 18.48 -11.90 1.81
C MET A 63 19.28 -11.32 0.63
N VAL A 64 18.92 -10.12 0.19
CA VAL A 64 19.62 -9.43 -0.92
C VAL A 64 21.04 -9.05 -0.53
N GLU A 65 21.25 -8.53 0.69
CA GLU A 65 22.58 -8.20 1.19
C GLU A 65 23.46 -9.44 1.37
N ALA A 66 22.91 -10.54 1.90
CA ALA A 66 23.61 -11.81 2.02
C ALA A 66 24.00 -12.38 0.65
N SER A 67 23.10 -12.29 -0.34
CA SER A 67 23.37 -12.72 -1.71
C SER A 67 24.46 -11.87 -2.37
N ALA A 68 24.41 -10.54 -2.20
CA ALA A 68 25.43 -9.63 -2.69
C ALA A 68 26.81 -9.92 -2.04
N ALA A 69 26.82 -10.11 -0.71
CA ALA A 69 28.02 -10.50 0.02
C ALA A 69 28.59 -11.84 -0.48
N GLN A 70 27.74 -12.82 -0.81
CA GLN A 70 28.16 -14.10 -1.38
C GLN A 70 28.81 -13.93 -2.76
N LEU A 71 28.28 -13.06 -3.62
CA LEU A 71 28.86 -12.77 -4.94
C LEU A 71 30.27 -12.18 -4.81
N PHE A 72 30.45 -11.22 -3.91
CA PHE A 72 31.78 -10.64 -3.66
C PHE A 72 32.72 -11.67 -3.02
N THR A 73 32.31 -12.37 -1.96
CA THR A 73 33.19 -13.30 -1.20
C THR A 73 33.57 -14.57 -1.97
N ASN A 74 32.79 -14.99 -2.97
CA ASN A 74 33.14 -16.13 -3.85
C ASN A 74 33.76 -15.73 -5.19
N ALA A 75 34.07 -14.44 -5.40
CA ALA A 75 34.70 -13.93 -6.62
C ALA A 75 33.83 -14.08 -7.87
N PHE A 76 32.50 -14.15 -7.69
CA PHE A 76 31.52 -14.04 -8.77
C PHE A 76 31.27 -12.57 -9.18
N ALA A 77 31.82 -11.61 -8.44
CA ALA A 77 31.80 -10.19 -8.75
C ALA A 77 33.20 -9.56 -8.59
N LYS A 78 33.44 -8.45 -9.31
CA LYS A 78 34.67 -7.65 -9.19
C LYS A 78 34.77 -7.09 -7.76
N ARG A 79 35.91 -7.28 -7.10
CA ARG A 79 36.16 -6.83 -5.72
C ARG A 79 36.91 -5.51 -5.61
N ASP A 80 37.64 -5.16 -6.65
CA ASP A 80 38.40 -3.92 -6.75
C ASP A 80 37.44 -2.78 -7.15
N LEU A 81 36.69 -2.31 -6.15
CA LEU A 81 35.62 -1.32 -6.25
C LEU A 81 35.78 -0.28 -5.14
N ASP A 82 35.82 0.99 -5.53
CA ASP A 82 35.94 2.12 -4.61
C ASP A 82 34.58 2.56 -4.03
N ASN A 83 33.47 2.00 -4.52
CA ASN A 83 32.11 2.46 -4.28
C ASN A 83 31.20 1.42 -3.58
N ILE A 84 31.76 0.54 -2.75
CA ILE A 84 30.98 -0.45 -1.97
C ILE A 84 29.82 0.19 -1.16
N PRO A 85 30.00 1.35 -0.48
CA PRO A 85 28.89 1.99 0.24
C PRO A 85 27.74 2.42 -0.68
N GLU A 86 28.05 2.89 -1.89
CA GLU A 86 27.05 3.30 -2.87
C GLU A 86 26.24 2.09 -3.34
N ILE A 87 26.91 0.97 -3.61
CA ILE A 87 26.26 -0.30 -3.98
C ILE A 87 25.32 -0.75 -2.87
N ALA A 88 25.77 -0.71 -1.61
CA ALA A 88 24.93 -1.09 -0.47
C ALA A 88 23.66 -0.24 -0.39
N VAL A 89 23.74 1.08 -0.58
CA VAL A 89 22.58 1.97 -0.58
C VAL A 89 21.65 1.74 -1.79
N GLN A 90 22.20 1.34 -2.94
CA GLN A 90 21.43 1.06 -4.15
C GLN A 90 20.72 -0.29 -4.14
N LEU A 91 21.09 -1.21 -3.25
CA LEU A 91 20.37 -2.48 -3.10
C LEU A 91 18.87 -2.21 -2.77
N PRO A 92 17.94 -3.03 -3.27
CA PRO A 92 16.52 -2.86 -3.01
C PRO A 92 16.19 -2.97 -1.52
N PHE A 93 14.98 -2.52 -1.17
CA PHE A 93 14.41 -2.63 0.18
C PHE A 93 15.17 -1.85 1.28
N LEU A 94 15.97 -0.85 0.92
CA LEU A 94 16.73 -0.04 1.89
C LEU A 94 15.81 0.67 2.90
N LEU A 95 14.83 1.40 2.39
CA LEU A 95 13.94 2.23 3.21
C LEU A 95 12.65 1.48 3.57
N PRO A 96 12.13 1.67 4.79
CA PRO A 96 10.85 1.10 5.18
C PRO A 96 9.69 1.74 4.40
N ASN A 97 8.63 0.96 4.19
CA ASN A 97 7.38 1.50 3.68
C ASN A 97 6.69 2.31 4.78
N ASN A 98 6.30 3.55 4.44
CA ASN A 98 5.45 4.33 5.33
C ASN A 98 4.01 3.80 5.27
N CYS A 99 3.27 3.92 6.39
CA CYS A 99 1.85 3.57 6.41
C CYS A 99 0.96 4.65 5.76
N ALA A 100 1.54 5.73 5.25
CA ALA A 100 0.76 6.88 4.84
C ALA A 100 -0.15 6.57 3.63
N LEU A 101 0.32 5.76 2.67
CA LEU A 101 -0.47 5.42 1.49
C LEU A 101 -1.67 4.54 1.82
N ASN A 102 -1.52 3.54 2.70
CA ASN A 102 -2.66 2.71 3.11
C ASN A 102 -3.71 3.50 3.88
N ILE A 103 -3.29 4.44 4.74
CA ILE A 103 -4.21 5.32 5.45
C ILE A 103 -4.91 6.26 4.46
N ALA A 104 -4.18 6.82 3.49
CA ALA A 104 -4.75 7.69 2.47
C ALA A 104 -5.82 6.98 1.62
N VAL A 105 -5.52 5.77 1.13
CA VAL A 105 -6.50 4.96 0.39
C VAL A 105 -7.69 4.60 1.27
N LYS A 106 -7.45 4.20 2.53
CA LYS A 106 -8.53 3.92 3.48
C LYS A 106 -9.44 5.11 3.68
N SER A 107 -8.86 6.29 3.92
CA SER A 107 -9.57 7.55 4.09
C SER A 107 -10.34 7.93 2.83
N TYR A 108 -9.75 7.76 1.64
CA TYR A 108 -10.41 8.05 0.38
C TYR A 108 -11.66 7.19 0.21
N LEU A 109 -11.52 5.88 0.44
CA LEU A 109 -12.59 4.91 0.29
C LEU A 109 -13.70 5.07 1.35
N ASP A 110 -13.37 5.48 2.57
CA ASP A 110 -14.38 5.81 3.59
C ASP A 110 -15.17 7.07 3.23
N GLU A 111 -14.50 8.09 2.67
CA GLU A 111 -15.12 9.38 2.37
C GLU A 111 -15.93 9.34 1.06
N ILE A 112 -15.48 8.60 0.05
CA ILE A 112 -16.27 8.38 -1.17
C ILE A 112 -17.53 7.58 -0.87
N THR A 113 -17.47 6.59 0.03
CA THR A 113 -18.62 5.77 0.43
C THR A 113 -19.70 6.57 1.17
N GLN A 114 -19.35 7.75 1.72
CA GLN A 114 -20.33 8.66 2.33
C GLN A 114 -21.02 9.59 1.33
N GLN A 115 -20.51 9.70 0.10
CA GLN A 115 -21.12 10.57 -0.91
C GLN A 115 -22.44 10.00 -1.40
N ASN A 116 -23.38 10.89 -1.75
CA ASN A 116 -24.67 10.47 -2.31
C ASN A 116 -24.50 9.72 -3.64
N ASP A 117 -23.53 10.13 -4.46
CA ASP A 117 -23.12 9.43 -5.67
C ASP A 117 -21.61 9.10 -5.61
N PRO A 118 -21.23 7.96 -5.01
CA PRO A 118 -19.83 7.55 -4.83
C PRO A 118 -19.12 7.21 -6.16
N THR A 119 -19.85 7.19 -7.28
CA THR A 119 -19.32 6.80 -8.59
C THR A 119 -19.12 8.00 -9.53
N SER A 120 -19.73 9.14 -9.22
CA SER A 120 -19.56 10.39 -9.98
C SER A 120 -18.13 10.94 -9.90
N ASP A 121 -17.64 11.46 -11.02
CA ASP A 121 -16.33 12.11 -11.08
C ASP A 121 -16.24 13.35 -10.18
N GLU A 122 -17.36 14.07 -10.03
CA GLU A 122 -17.46 15.22 -9.13
C GLU A 122 -17.22 14.82 -7.67
N SER A 123 -17.86 13.74 -7.20
CA SER A 123 -17.65 13.23 -5.84
C SER A 123 -16.22 12.74 -5.63
N LYS A 124 -15.64 12.03 -6.61
CA LYS A 124 -14.25 11.57 -6.53
C LYS A 124 -13.28 12.74 -6.43
N GLN A 125 -13.47 13.78 -7.25
CA GLN A 125 -12.61 14.95 -7.26
C GLN A 125 -12.74 15.75 -5.95
N ALA A 126 -13.97 15.97 -5.48
CA ALA A 126 -14.22 16.67 -4.21
C ALA A 126 -13.58 15.94 -3.02
N VAL A 127 -13.67 14.60 -2.97
CA VAL A 127 -13.02 13.79 -1.92
C VAL A 127 -11.49 13.87 -2.04
N LYS A 128 -10.92 13.77 -3.26
CA LYS A 128 -9.46 13.92 -3.47
C LYS A 128 -8.96 15.29 -2.98
N GLU A 129 -9.69 16.36 -3.28
CA GLU A 129 -9.36 17.71 -2.84
C GLU A 129 -9.46 17.89 -1.32
N MET A 130 -10.55 17.38 -0.72
CA MET A 130 -10.74 17.41 0.73
C MET A 130 -9.63 16.65 1.47
N LEU A 131 -9.26 15.46 1.00
CA LEU A 131 -8.15 14.72 1.60
C LEU A 131 -6.82 15.47 1.46
N SER A 132 -6.52 16.00 0.27
CA SER A 132 -5.27 16.71 0.00
C SER A 132 -5.10 17.94 0.87
N THR A 133 -6.19 18.63 1.19
CA THR A 133 -6.16 19.87 1.98
C THR A 133 -6.29 19.64 3.48
N ARG A 134 -7.15 18.69 3.90
CA ARG A 134 -7.54 18.51 5.30
C ARG A 134 -6.80 17.38 6.00
N TYR A 135 -6.64 16.24 5.33
CA TYR A 135 -6.12 15.02 5.95
C TYR A 135 -4.65 14.78 5.63
N PHE A 136 -4.18 15.20 4.46
CA PHE A 136 -2.81 15.02 4.02
C PHE A 136 -2.23 16.33 3.44
N PRO A 137 -2.27 17.47 4.16
CA PRO A 137 -1.81 18.78 3.65
C PRO A 137 -0.34 18.83 3.21
N GLN A 138 0.41 17.77 3.48
CA GLN A 138 1.85 17.68 3.31
C GLN A 138 2.23 16.63 2.27
N SER A 139 1.25 15.96 1.66
CA SER A 139 1.47 15.14 0.47
C SER A 139 1.97 16.01 -0.69
N LEU A 140 2.83 15.45 -1.54
CA LEU A 140 3.30 16.14 -2.74
C LEU A 140 2.29 16.03 -3.89
N ASP A 141 1.75 14.83 -4.10
CA ASP A 141 0.75 14.54 -5.13
C ASP A 141 -0.18 13.40 -4.66
N LEU A 142 -1.13 13.73 -3.78
CA LEU A 142 -2.07 12.73 -3.27
C LEU A 142 -2.89 12.06 -4.40
N PRO A 143 -3.44 12.77 -5.39
CA PRO A 143 -4.14 12.12 -6.50
C PRO A 143 -3.26 11.14 -7.27
N GLY A 144 -2.00 11.49 -7.56
CA GLY A 144 -1.04 10.61 -8.22
C GLY A 144 -0.65 9.39 -7.37
N ASP A 145 -0.48 9.58 -6.06
CA ASP A 145 -0.21 8.50 -5.12
C ASP A 145 -1.40 7.52 -5.02
N LEU A 146 -2.64 8.03 -4.97
CA LEU A 146 -3.86 7.20 -5.03
C LEU A 146 -3.94 6.41 -6.34
N LEU A 147 -3.67 7.04 -7.47
CA LEU A 147 -3.62 6.35 -8.77
C LEU A 147 -2.56 5.24 -8.77
N THR A 148 -1.38 5.50 -8.19
CA THR A 148 -0.30 4.51 -8.05
C THR A 148 -0.78 3.33 -7.19
N ALA A 149 -1.48 3.59 -6.08
CA ALA A 149 -2.06 2.54 -5.25
C ALA A 149 -3.10 1.70 -6.01
N PHE A 150 -3.92 2.31 -6.87
CA PHE A 150 -4.89 1.56 -7.68
C PHE A 150 -4.24 0.74 -8.80
N LYS A 151 -3.14 1.22 -9.39
CA LYS A 151 -2.33 0.41 -10.32
C LYS A 151 -1.66 -0.77 -9.63
N LEU A 152 -1.18 -0.57 -8.40
CA LEU A 152 -0.65 -1.64 -7.57
C LEU A 152 -1.74 -2.67 -7.24
N TRP A 153 -2.95 -2.22 -6.92
CA TRP A 153 -4.11 -3.09 -6.78
C TRP A 153 -4.35 -3.93 -8.04
N ASP A 154 -4.39 -3.30 -9.22
CA ASP A 154 -4.60 -4.01 -10.49
C ASP A 154 -3.53 -5.11 -10.71
N ALA A 155 -2.27 -4.81 -10.44
CA ALA A 155 -1.18 -5.78 -10.57
C ALA A 155 -1.33 -6.97 -9.62
N VAL A 156 -1.67 -6.72 -8.35
CA VAL A 156 -1.88 -7.78 -7.35
C VAL A 156 -3.13 -8.59 -7.69
N TYR A 157 -4.22 -7.92 -8.08
CA TYR A 157 -5.46 -8.57 -8.50
C TYR A 157 -5.26 -9.50 -9.71
N MET A 158 -4.48 -9.07 -10.71
CA MET A 158 -4.10 -9.94 -11.83
C MET A 158 -3.34 -11.18 -11.36
N GLY A 159 -2.39 -11.02 -10.43
CA GLY A 159 -1.67 -12.15 -9.84
C GLY A 159 -2.60 -13.12 -9.09
N VAL A 160 -3.52 -12.58 -8.29
CA VAL A 160 -4.48 -13.38 -7.51
C VAL A 160 -5.47 -14.12 -8.40
N SER A 161 -6.02 -13.46 -9.42
CA SER A 161 -7.00 -14.06 -10.33
C SER A 161 -6.40 -15.20 -11.17
N GLN A 162 -5.12 -15.08 -11.55
CA GLN A 162 -4.40 -16.09 -12.32
C GLN A 162 -3.74 -17.18 -11.47
N ALA A 163 -3.70 -17.01 -10.14
CA ALA A 163 -3.05 -17.97 -9.26
C ALA A 163 -3.71 -19.36 -9.33
N PRO A 164 -2.94 -20.45 -9.30
CA PRO A 164 -3.49 -21.79 -9.26
C PRO A 164 -4.19 -22.07 -7.91
N ASN A 165 -5.19 -22.95 -7.92
CA ASN A 165 -6.09 -23.17 -6.79
C ASN A 165 -5.43 -23.74 -5.54
N HIS A 166 -4.22 -24.29 -5.68
CA HIS A 166 -3.42 -24.77 -4.55
C HIS A 166 -2.68 -23.65 -3.81
N LEU A 167 -2.50 -22.48 -4.44
CA LEU A 167 -1.91 -21.30 -3.81
C LEU A 167 -2.98 -20.35 -3.26
N ILE A 168 -4.04 -20.11 -4.03
CA ILE A 168 -5.15 -19.25 -3.63
C ILE A 168 -6.46 -19.96 -3.91
N SER A 169 -7.29 -20.11 -2.88
CA SER A 169 -8.57 -20.81 -2.99
C SER A 169 -9.57 -20.03 -3.86
N GLU A 170 -10.52 -20.74 -4.47
CA GLU A 170 -11.60 -20.11 -5.24
C GLU A 170 -12.45 -19.15 -4.39
N LYS A 171 -12.57 -19.41 -3.09
CA LYS A 171 -13.26 -18.52 -2.15
C LYS A 171 -12.53 -17.17 -2.03
N GLU A 172 -11.21 -17.20 -1.90
CA GLU A 172 -10.40 -15.98 -1.82
C GLU A 172 -10.43 -15.23 -3.16
N LYS A 173 -10.28 -15.92 -4.29
CA LYS A 173 -10.40 -15.29 -5.61
C LYS A 173 -11.75 -14.58 -5.79
N LYS A 174 -12.84 -15.18 -5.33
CA LYS A 174 -14.17 -14.55 -5.34
C LYS A 174 -14.19 -13.26 -4.51
N GLN A 175 -13.62 -13.28 -3.30
CA GLN A 175 -13.51 -12.08 -2.47
C GLN A 175 -12.73 -10.95 -3.17
N TRP A 176 -11.63 -11.29 -3.85
CA TRP A 176 -10.84 -10.32 -4.61
C TRP A 176 -11.59 -9.78 -5.83
N ASN A 177 -12.36 -10.62 -6.53
CA ASN A 177 -13.23 -10.17 -7.62
C ASN A 177 -14.29 -9.19 -7.13
N GLU A 178 -14.98 -9.51 -6.03
CA GLU A 178 -15.99 -8.63 -5.43
C GLU A 178 -15.40 -7.28 -5.02
N ALA A 179 -14.21 -7.27 -4.40
CA ALA A 179 -13.51 -6.04 -4.04
C ALA A 179 -13.08 -5.23 -5.28
N ASN A 180 -12.64 -5.89 -6.35
CA ASN A 180 -12.24 -5.25 -7.59
C ASN A 180 -13.43 -4.60 -8.32
N GLU A 181 -14.56 -5.32 -8.41
CA GLU A 181 -15.82 -4.79 -8.96
C GLU A 181 -16.31 -3.59 -8.15
N TRP A 182 -16.18 -3.64 -6.83
CA TRP A 182 -16.55 -2.54 -5.94
C TRP A 182 -15.65 -1.30 -6.10
N LEU A 183 -14.33 -1.51 -6.26
CA LEU A 183 -13.35 -0.43 -6.43
C LEU A 183 -13.44 0.25 -7.80
N THR A 184 -13.69 -0.52 -8.86
CA THR A 184 -13.65 -0.04 -10.26
C THR A 184 -14.43 1.24 -10.50
N PRO A 185 -15.70 1.39 -10.07
CA PRO A 185 -16.45 2.62 -10.27
C PRO A 185 -16.07 3.73 -9.28
N ARG A 186 -15.31 3.44 -8.21
CA ARG A 186 -14.99 4.35 -7.09
C ARG A 186 -13.58 4.95 -7.15
N ARG A 187 -12.71 4.51 -8.06
CA ARG A 187 -11.35 5.05 -8.25
C ARG A 187 -11.30 6.27 -9.18
#